data_AF-A0A3B0SCQ6-F1
#
_entry.id   AF-A0A3B0SCQ6-F1
#
_cell.length_a   1.000
_cell.length_b   1.000
_cell.length_c   1.000
_cell.angle_alpha   90.00
_cell.angle_beta   90.00
_cell.angle_gamma   90.00
#
_symmetry.space_group_name_H-M   'P 1'
#
loop_
_entity.id
_entity.type
_entity.pdbx_description
1 polymer ?
#
loop_
_entity_poly.entity_id
_entity_poly.type
_entity_poly.pdbx_seq_one_letter_code
_entity_poly.pdbx_strand_id
1 'polypeptide(L)'
;MVRILALAIVVAVFAAACSSSEPAATGHDTPERAVVAWFEAIDNGDVASASKSILPDSLALILGIENSLSADTTALYLVEGVPFELQTGYWRSFAEGFSDFASRPVSTLTVGQATQFTSEGVEFASVPISSGPTTESVLITRMLGDGSWVVDMVASLGDGFANLLLRTFENLPEGENADIVRAAYAETVVPSLWAAMADGSFGEDFARSALAVIDVVERGSVPSDG
;
A
#
# COMPACT_ATOMS: atom_id res chain seq x y z
N MET A 1 44.11 -30.38 -49.19
CA MET A 1 44.25 -29.25 -48.25
C MET A 1 43.29 -28.16 -48.68
N VAL A 2 42.16 -28.06 -47.99
CA VAL A 2 41.15 -27.02 -48.22
C VAL A 2 41.60 -25.76 -47.45
N ARG A 3 41.81 -24.66 -48.16
CA ARG A 3 41.97 -23.32 -47.57
C ARG A 3 40.83 -22.44 -48.06
N ILE A 4 40.13 -21.91 -47.06
CA ILE A 4 38.94 -21.07 -47.08
C ILE A 4 39.34 -19.63 -47.46
N LEU A 5 38.54 -18.96 -48.30
CA LEU A 5 38.44 -17.49 -48.39
C LEU A 5 36.99 -17.18 -48.80
N ALA A 6 36.08 -17.07 -47.83
CA ALA A 6 35.61 -15.81 -47.24
C ALA A 6 34.85 -14.93 -48.25
N LEU A 7 33.58 -15.26 -48.48
CA LEU A 7 32.60 -14.37 -49.11
C LEU A 7 31.73 -13.76 -48.01
N ALA A 8 31.73 -12.44 -47.93
CA ALA A 8 31.04 -11.64 -46.93
C ALA A 8 29.52 -11.80 -47.02
N ILE A 9 28.89 -12.18 -45.90
CA ILE A 9 27.45 -12.04 -45.69
C ILE A 9 27.28 -10.91 -44.68
N VAL A 10 26.75 -9.79 -45.17
CA VAL A 10 26.28 -8.67 -44.36
C VAL A 10 25.04 -9.15 -43.61
N VAL A 11 25.18 -9.44 -42.32
CA VAL A 11 24.05 -9.64 -41.42
C VAL A 11 23.66 -8.26 -40.89
N ALA A 12 22.56 -7.72 -41.41
CA ALA A 12 21.90 -6.57 -40.83
C ALA A 12 21.35 -6.98 -39.46
N VAL A 13 22.03 -6.56 -38.39
CA VAL A 13 21.50 -6.66 -37.03
C VAL A 13 20.41 -5.60 -36.90
N PHE A 14 19.15 -6.03 -36.94
CA PHE A 14 18.06 -5.25 -36.38
C PHE A 14 18.31 -5.20 -34.87
N ALA A 15 18.85 -4.08 -34.39
CA ALA A 15 18.76 -3.73 -32.99
C ALA A 15 17.27 -3.48 -32.70
N ALA A 16 16.59 -4.50 -32.19
CA ALA A 16 15.38 -4.29 -31.42
C ALA A 16 15.80 -3.41 -30.25
N ALA A 17 15.52 -2.12 -30.35
CA ALA A 17 15.53 -1.22 -29.21
C ALA A 17 14.41 -1.72 -28.28
N CYS A 18 14.75 -2.66 -27.40
CA CYS A 18 14.01 -2.86 -26.17
C CYS A 18 14.16 -1.55 -25.41
N SER A 19 13.18 -0.66 -25.61
CA SER A 19 12.97 0.47 -24.73
C SER A 19 12.64 -0.14 -23.36
N SER A 20 13.65 -0.34 -22.53
CA SER A 20 13.49 -0.51 -21.10
C SER A 20 12.99 0.83 -20.57
N SER A 21 11.70 1.11 -20.77
CA SER A 21 11.01 2.04 -19.91
C SER A 21 11.12 1.44 -18.52
N GLU A 22 12.00 2.00 -17.70
CA GLU A 22 11.90 1.81 -16.24
C GLU A 22 10.42 2.01 -15.88
N PRO A 23 9.83 1.09 -15.09
CA PRO A 23 8.47 1.32 -14.61
C PRO A 23 8.45 2.71 -13.97
N ALA A 24 7.52 3.55 -14.41
CA ALA A 24 7.39 4.89 -13.86
C ALA A 24 7.30 4.77 -12.33
N ALA A 25 8.11 5.57 -11.62
CA ALA A 25 8.18 5.55 -10.16
C ALA A 25 6.76 5.57 -9.57
N THR A 26 6.50 4.63 -8.66
CA THR A 26 5.19 4.42 -8.03
C THR A 26 5.03 5.26 -6.77
N GLY A 27 5.80 6.34 -6.61
CA GLY A 27 5.78 7.17 -5.41
C GLY A 27 6.27 8.58 -5.68
N HIS A 28 6.46 9.34 -4.61
CA HIS A 28 6.80 10.76 -4.64
C HIS A 28 8.11 11.06 -3.93
N ASP A 29 8.76 12.18 -4.27
CA ASP A 29 10.10 12.52 -3.75
C ASP A 29 10.13 12.81 -2.24
N THR A 30 8.98 13.11 -1.63
CA THR A 30 8.87 13.44 -0.19
C THR A 30 7.60 12.85 0.41
N PRO A 31 7.59 12.54 1.73
CA PRO A 31 6.40 12.12 2.46
C PRO A 31 5.20 13.06 2.27
N GLU A 32 5.43 14.37 2.41
CA GLU A 32 4.39 15.39 2.31
C GLU A 32 3.80 15.42 0.91
N ARG A 33 4.65 15.33 -0.12
CA ARG A 33 4.17 15.30 -1.50
C ARG A 33 3.32 14.06 -1.77
N ALA A 34 3.66 12.90 -1.20
CA ALA A 34 2.84 11.70 -1.34
C ALA A 34 1.42 11.91 -0.81
N VAL A 35 1.27 12.52 0.37
CA VAL A 35 -0.03 12.85 0.95
C VAL A 35 -0.79 13.87 0.11
N VAL A 36 -0.14 14.99 -0.27
CA VAL A 36 -0.80 16.03 -1.07
C VAL A 36 -1.26 15.48 -2.42
N ALA A 37 -0.41 14.74 -3.11
CA ALA A 37 -0.74 14.15 -4.41
C ALA A 37 -1.89 13.15 -4.31
N TRP A 38 -1.93 12.36 -3.24
CA TRP A 38 -3.03 11.42 -2.99
C TRP A 38 -4.35 12.16 -2.79
N PHE A 39 -4.37 13.22 -1.96
CA PHE A 39 -5.57 14.04 -1.77
C PHE A 39 -6.04 14.74 -3.05
N GLU A 40 -5.12 15.35 -3.80
CA GLU A 40 -5.41 15.98 -5.09
C GLU A 40 -5.99 14.96 -6.09
N ALA A 41 -5.43 13.76 -6.15
CA ALA A 41 -5.88 12.73 -7.06
C ALA A 41 -7.29 12.24 -6.73
N ILE A 42 -7.59 12.03 -5.44
CA ILE A 42 -8.92 11.63 -4.97
C ILE A 42 -9.97 12.68 -5.36
N ASP A 43 -9.76 13.95 -5.04
CA ASP A 43 -10.73 15.00 -5.31
C ASP A 43 -10.92 15.30 -6.80
N ASN A 44 -9.87 15.12 -7.62
CA ASN A 44 -9.96 15.27 -9.07
C ASN A 44 -10.55 14.03 -9.76
N GLY A 45 -10.83 12.95 -9.03
CA GLY A 45 -11.26 11.68 -9.61
C GLY A 45 -10.17 11.00 -10.47
N ASP A 46 -8.90 11.35 -10.26
CA ASP A 46 -7.75 10.69 -10.91
C ASP A 46 -7.41 9.39 -10.18
N VAL A 47 -8.18 8.35 -10.50
CA VAL A 47 -8.07 7.00 -9.93
C VAL A 47 -6.67 6.43 -10.08
N ALA A 48 -6.02 6.64 -11.22
CA ALA A 48 -4.69 6.09 -11.48
C ALA A 48 -3.64 6.73 -10.56
N SER A 49 -3.67 8.05 -10.39
CA SER A 49 -2.75 8.74 -9.49
C SER A 49 -3.05 8.48 -8.01
N ALA A 50 -4.33 8.34 -7.64
CA ALA A 50 -4.72 8.00 -6.27
C ALA A 50 -4.18 6.61 -5.88
N SER A 51 -4.40 5.61 -6.73
CA SER A 51 -3.91 4.24 -6.50
C SER A 51 -2.40 4.10 -6.60
N LYS A 52 -1.72 4.94 -7.40
CA LYS A 52 -0.25 4.99 -7.42
C LYS A 52 0.35 5.65 -6.19
N SER A 53 -0.42 6.40 -5.41
CA SER A 53 0.11 7.10 -4.23
C SER A 53 0.04 6.26 -2.96
N ILE A 54 -0.30 4.97 -3.07
CA ILE A 54 -0.43 4.01 -1.98
C ILE A 54 0.28 2.69 -2.33
N LEU A 55 0.40 1.77 -1.37
CA LEU A 55 0.76 0.38 -1.64
C LEU A 55 -0.42 -0.36 -2.30
N PRO A 56 -0.25 -1.00 -3.48
CA PRO A 56 -1.32 -1.75 -4.15
C PRO A 56 -1.93 -2.84 -3.25
N ASP A 57 -1.07 -3.57 -2.53
CA ASP A 57 -1.48 -4.64 -1.61
C ASP A 57 -2.37 -4.12 -0.49
N SER A 58 -2.12 -2.90 -0.01
CA SER A 58 -2.97 -2.29 1.02
C SER A 58 -4.41 -2.11 0.53
N LEU A 59 -4.61 -1.65 -0.71
CA LEU A 59 -5.96 -1.51 -1.26
C LEU A 59 -6.63 -2.86 -1.48
N ALA A 60 -5.90 -3.86 -1.99
CA ALA A 60 -6.42 -5.21 -2.16
C ALA A 60 -6.90 -5.82 -0.83
N LEU A 61 -6.08 -5.68 0.23
CA LEU A 61 -6.41 -6.16 1.57
C LEU A 61 -7.59 -5.40 2.17
N ILE A 62 -7.60 -4.07 2.09
CA ILE A 62 -8.71 -3.23 2.60
C ILE A 62 -10.02 -3.60 1.91
N LEU A 63 -10.03 -3.72 0.58
CA LEU A 63 -11.21 -4.16 -0.17
C LEU A 63 -11.65 -5.56 0.22
N GLY A 64 -10.70 -6.48 0.39
CA GLY A 64 -10.94 -7.84 0.87
C GLY A 64 -11.68 -7.85 2.21
N ILE A 65 -11.23 -7.03 3.14
CA ILE A 65 -11.77 -6.93 4.49
C ILE A 65 -13.13 -6.23 4.51
N GLU A 66 -13.23 -5.03 3.93
CA GLU A 66 -14.44 -4.21 3.95
C GLU A 66 -15.61 -4.89 3.23
N ASN A 67 -15.33 -5.67 2.19
CA ASN A 67 -16.36 -6.34 1.38
C ASN A 67 -16.48 -7.84 1.69
N SER A 68 -15.74 -8.35 2.69
CA SER A 68 -15.72 -9.77 3.05
C SER A 68 -15.49 -10.69 1.84
N LEU A 69 -14.51 -10.33 1.01
CA LEU A 69 -14.16 -11.10 -0.18
C LEU A 69 -13.58 -12.47 0.20
N SER A 70 -13.66 -13.44 -0.70
CA SER A 70 -12.99 -14.72 -0.50
C SER A 70 -11.47 -14.58 -0.56
N ALA A 71 -10.75 -15.54 0.03
CA ALA A 71 -9.30 -15.62 -0.08
C ALA A 71 -8.86 -15.69 -1.56
N ASP A 72 -9.57 -16.44 -2.40
CA ASP A 72 -9.32 -16.52 -3.85
C ASP A 72 -9.40 -15.15 -4.53
N THR A 73 -10.42 -14.35 -4.21
CA THR A 73 -10.61 -13.03 -4.83
C THR A 73 -9.56 -12.03 -4.31
N THR A 74 -9.24 -12.10 -3.02
CA THR A 74 -8.23 -11.23 -2.41
C THR A 74 -6.84 -11.56 -2.97
N ALA A 75 -6.50 -12.84 -3.08
CA ALA A 75 -5.27 -13.31 -3.71
C ALA A 75 -5.18 -12.87 -5.18
N LEU A 76 -6.29 -12.96 -5.93
CA LEU A 76 -6.34 -12.45 -7.30
C LEU A 76 -6.02 -10.96 -7.35
N TYR A 77 -6.56 -10.14 -6.45
CA TYR A 77 -6.26 -8.70 -6.41
C TYR A 77 -4.84 -8.38 -5.97
N LEU A 78 -4.24 -9.20 -5.11
CA LEU A 78 -2.85 -9.08 -4.72
C LEU A 78 -1.90 -9.41 -5.90
N VAL A 79 -2.25 -10.41 -6.70
CA VAL A 79 -1.39 -10.87 -7.82
C VAL A 79 -1.60 -10.05 -9.09
N GLU A 80 -2.85 -9.82 -9.48
CA GLU A 80 -3.20 -9.17 -10.75
C GLU A 80 -3.48 -7.67 -10.60
N GLY A 81 -3.58 -7.19 -9.36
CA GLY A 81 -4.03 -5.85 -9.04
C GLY A 81 -5.55 -5.75 -8.95
N VAL A 82 -6.02 -4.75 -8.20
CA VAL A 82 -7.44 -4.44 -8.09
C VAL A 82 -7.98 -3.95 -9.44
N PRO A 83 -9.11 -4.46 -9.95
CA PRO A 83 -9.74 -3.94 -11.17
C PRO A 83 -9.98 -2.42 -11.13
N PHE A 84 -9.71 -1.72 -12.23
CA PHE A 84 -9.79 -0.26 -12.29
C PHE A 84 -11.17 0.29 -11.92
N GLU A 85 -12.24 -0.42 -12.27
CA GLU A 85 -13.61 -0.06 -11.94
C GLU A 85 -13.87 -0.11 -10.43
N LEU A 86 -13.25 -1.07 -9.72
CA LEU A 86 -13.35 -1.17 -8.26
C LEU A 86 -12.54 -0.08 -7.57
N GLN A 87 -11.33 0.22 -8.07
CA GLN A 87 -10.56 1.37 -7.59
C GLN A 87 -11.36 2.68 -7.78
N THR A 88 -12.00 2.84 -8.93
CA THR A 88 -12.84 4.00 -9.25
C THR A 88 -14.00 4.13 -8.28
N GLY A 89 -14.69 3.02 -8.00
CA GLY A 89 -15.79 2.99 -7.02
C GLY A 89 -15.31 3.34 -5.61
N TYR A 90 -14.19 2.75 -5.19
CA TYR A 90 -13.58 2.97 -3.88
C TYR A 90 -13.21 4.44 -3.67
N TRP A 91 -12.41 5.02 -4.58
CA TRP A 91 -11.96 6.41 -4.42
C TRP A 91 -13.08 7.43 -4.49
N ARG A 92 -14.11 7.17 -5.32
CA ARG A 92 -15.32 8.00 -5.32
C ARG A 92 -16.03 7.94 -3.96
N SER A 93 -16.25 6.74 -3.43
CA SER A 93 -16.91 6.56 -2.13
C SER A 93 -16.10 7.18 -0.99
N PHE A 94 -14.77 7.11 -1.06
CA PHE A 94 -13.88 7.73 -0.09
C PHE A 94 -14.01 9.27 -0.14
N ALA A 95 -13.96 9.86 -1.32
CA ALA A 95 -14.11 11.31 -1.52
C ALA A 95 -15.47 11.80 -1.02
N GLU A 96 -16.55 11.10 -1.38
CA GLU A 96 -17.91 11.40 -0.96
C GLU A 96 -18.06 11.28 0.57
N GLY A 97 -17.61 10.17 1.15
CA GLY A 97 -17.67 9.95 2.60
C GLY A 97 -16.87 10.99 3.40
N PHE A 98 -15.69 11.38 2.92
CA PHE A 98 -14.91 12.45 3.53
C PHE A 98 -15.64 13.79 3.43
N SER A 99 -16.16 14.14 2.25
CA SER A 99 -16.89 15.39 2.04
C SER A 99 -18.15 15.47 2.90
N ASP A 100 -18.88 14.38 3.06
CA ASP A 100 -20.07 14.31 3.93
C ASP A 100 -19.69 14.50 5.41
N PHE A 101 -18.58 13.92 5.85
CA PHE A 101 -18.10 14.05 7.23
C PHE A 101 -17.52 15.44 7.53
N ALA A 102 -16.63 15.95 6.68
CA ALA A 102 -15.86 17.18 6.91
C ALA A 102 -16.50 18.44 6.30
N SER A 103 -17.59 18.28 5.52
CA SER A 103 -18.26 19.33 4.75
C SER A 103 -17.32 20.10 3.81
N ARG A 104 -16.30 19.41 3.27
CA ARG A 104 -15.29 19.96 2.36
C ARG A 104 -14.51 18.85 1.63
N PRO A 105 -13.88 19.13 0.48
CA PRO A 105 -13.01 18.18 -0.22
C PRO A 105 -11.75 17.80 0.58
N VAL A 106 -11.18 16.62 0.35
CA VAL A 106 -10.01 16.12 1.11
C VAL A 106 -8.74 16.91 0.84
N SER A 107 -8.59 17.46 -0.37
CA SER A 107 -7.48 18.33 -0.78
C SER A 107 -7.47 19.68 -0.08
N THR A 108 -8.48 20.00 0.72
CA THR A 108 -8.50 21.21 1.55
C THR A 108 -7.79 21.03 2.90
N LEU A 109 -7.38 19.79 3.22
CA LEU A 109 -6.57 19.52 4.40
C LEU A 109 -5.19 20.16 4.26
N THR A 110 -4.71 20.77 5.34
CA THR A 110 -3.35 21.28 5.40
C THR A 110 -2.41 20.13 5.75
N VAL A 111 -1.33 20.00 4.98
CA VAL A 111 -0.26 19.02 5.22
C VAL A 111 0.88 19.70 5.95
N GLY A 112 1.21 19.19 7.14
CA GLY A 112 2.30 19.67 7.98
C GLY A 112 3.65 19.06 7.58
N GLN A 113 4.70 19.48 8.29
CA GLN A 113 6.04 18.92 8.11
C GLN A 113 6.11 17.49 8.64
N ALA A 114 6.64 16.58 7.83
CA ALA A 114 6.78 15.19 8.19
C ALA A 114 7.90 14.94 9.21
N THR A 115 7.71 13.93 10.06
CA THR A 115 8.75 13.40 10.93
C THR A 115 9.08 11.99 10.49
N GLN A 116 10.29 11.77 9.97
CA GLN A 116 10.75 10.46 9.53
C GLN A 116 11.19 9.59 10.71
N PHE A 117 10.95 8.29 10.61
CA PHE A 117 11.34 7.29 11.59
C PHE A 117 11.51 5.92 10.93
N THR A 118 12.30 5.06 11.56
CA THR A 118 12.50 3.66 11.13
C THR A 118 11.71 2.73 12.04
N SER A 119 11.02 1.75 11.45
CA SER A 119 10.35 0.67 12.18
C SER A 119 10.58 -0.65 11.45
N GLU A 120 11.04 -1.68 12.17
CA GLU A 120 11.37 -3.00 11.60
C GLU A 120 12.25 -2.95 10.34
N GLY A 121 13.20 -2.01 10.29
CA GLY A 121 14.13 -1.84 9.16
C GLY A 121 13.52 -1.19 7.91
N VAL A 122 12.28 -0.72 7.97
CA VAL A 122 11.61 0.06 6.93
C VAL A 122 11.49 1.51 7.38
N GLU A 123 11.69 2.43 6.43
CA GLU A 123 11.60 3.88 6.68
C GLU A 123 10.17 4.37 6.46
N PHE A 124 9.67 5.13 7.43
CA PHE A 124 8.34 5.71 7.47
C PHE A 124 8.41 7.21 7.79
N ALA A 125 7.31 7.91 7.60
CA ALA A 125 7.16 9.25 8.09
C ALA A 125 5.73 9.55 8.54
N SER A 126 5.62 10.20 9.68
CA SER A 126 4.37 10.74 10.22
C SER A 126 4.14 12.10 9.60
N VAL A 127 3.02 12.26 8.90
CA VAL A 127 2.64 13.47 8.19
C VAL A 127 1.40 14.05 8.87
N PRO A 128 1.54 15.14 9.66
CA PRO A 128 0.39 15.79 10.27
C PRO A 128 -0.55 16.35 9.20
N ILE A 129 -1.85 16.13 9.38
CA ILE A 129 -2.90 16.71 8.56
C ILE A 129 -3.89 17.45 9.45
N SER A 130 -4.41 18.59 8.98
CA SER A 130 -5.41 19.34 9.73
C SER A 130 -6.53 19.88 8.86
N SER A 131 -7.75 19.87 9.41
CA SER A 131 -8.94 20.47 8.80
C SER A 131 -9.29 21.82 9.42
N GLY A 132 -8.41 22.35 10.27
CA GLY A 132 -8.57 23.60 11.00
C GLY A 132 -7.76 23.61 12.31
N PRO A 133 -7.88 24.67 13.12
CA PRO A 133 -7.05 24.87 14.31
C PRO A 133 -7.31 23.89 15.47
N THR A 134 -8.33 23.05 15.38
CA THR A 134 -8.77 22.16 16.48
C THR A 134 -8.81 20.69 16.10
N THR A 135 -8.52 20.34 14.85
CA THR A 135 -8.63 18.97 14.35
C THR A 135 -7.34 18.63 13.63
N GLU A 136 -6.52 17.85 14.31
CA GLU A 136 -5.25 17.31 13.82
C GLU A 136 -5.36 15.79 13.78
N SER A 137 -4.86 15.21 12.71
CA SER A 137 -4.67 13.77 12.54
C SER A 137 -3.30 13.53 11.92
N VAL A 138 -2.88 12.28 11.82
CA VAL A 138 -1.62 11.89 11.20
C VAL A 138 -1.92 10.88 10.10
N LEU A 139 -1.28 11.06 8.95
CA LEU A 139 -1.12 10.00 7.95
C LEU A 139 0.30 9.49 8.02
N ILE A 140 0.46 8.18 7.85
CA ILE A 140 1.78 7.54 7.80
C ILE A 140 2.10 7.22 6.35
N THR A 141 3.31 7.59 5.95
CA THR A 141 3.87 7.25 4.63
C THR A 141 5.02 6.27 4.78
N ARG A 142 5.26 5.47 3.75
CA ARG A 142 6.33 4.46 3.68
C ARG A 142 7.25 4.79 2.51
N MET A 143 8.56 4.67 2.73
CA MET A 143 9.54 4.74 1.65
C MET A 143 9.67 3.37 0.96
N LEU A 144 9.62 3.37 -0.36
CA LEU A 144 9.82 2.19 -1.21
C LEU A 144 11.31 1.94 -1.47
N GLY A 145 11.64 0.76 -2.00
CA GLY A 145 13.02 0.37 -2.28
C GLY A 145 13.74 1.24 -3.33
N ASP A 146 12.98 2.01 -4.14
CA ASP A 146 13.50 2.98 -5.10
C ASP A 146 13.72 4.39 -4.49
N GLY A 147 13.42 4.56 -3.19
CA GLY A 147 13.55 5.83 -2.46
C GLY A 147 12.34 6.76 -2.58
N SER A 148 11.29 6.35 -3.30
CA SER A 148 10.05 7.11 -3.41
C SER A 148 9.10 6.86 -2.23
N TRP A 149 8.21 7.79 -1.94
CA TRP A 149 7.27 7.75 -0.82
C TRP A 149 5.83 7.53 -1.28
N VAL A 150 5.11 6.69 -0.54
CA VAL A 150 3.67 6.44 -0.73
C VAL A 150 2.94 6.52 0.61
N VAL A 151 1.62 6.76 0.58
CA VAL A 151 0.76 6.68 1.75
C VAL A 151 0.57 5.21 2.15
N ASP A 152 0.88 4.90 3.40
CA ASP A 152 0.66 3.59 3.98
C ASP A 152 -0.76 3.56 4.57
N MET A 153 -1.70 3.03 3.79
CA MET A 153 -3.12 3.02 4.19
C MET A 153 -3.36 2.18 5.43
N VAL A 154 -2.65 1.06 5.59
CA VAL A 154 -2.80 0.19 6.77
C VAL A 154 -2.31 0.92 8.02
N ALA A 155 -1.18 1.61 7.94
CA ALA A 155 -0.66 2.37 9.08
C ALA A 155 -1.52 3.60 9.39
N SER A 156 -2.05 4.26 8.35
CA SER A 156 -2.86 5.49 8.49
C SER A 156 -4.29 5.23 8.97
N LEU A 157 -4.88 4.10 8.62
CA LEU A 157 -6.29 3.79 8.86
C LEU A 157 -6.49 2.60 9.81
N GLY A 158 -5.39 1.99 10.29
CA GLY A 158 -5.38 0.72 11.00
C GLY A 158 -6.26 0.69 12.26
N ASP A 159 -6.40 1.79 12.98
CA ASP A 159 -7.29 1.89 14.15
C ASP A 159 -8.74 1.56 13.81
N GLY A 160 -9.19 1.95 12.61
CA GLY A 160 -10.55 1.66 12.14
C GLY A 160 -10.82 0.19 11.83
N PHE A 161 -9.78 -0.63 11.61
CA PHE A 161 -9.97 -2.00 11.11
C PHE A 161 -8.99 -3.06 11.66
N ALA A 162 -8.17 -2.79 12.67
CA ALA A 162 -7.25 -3.78 13.26
C ALA A 162 -7.97 -5.07 13.71
N ASN A 163 -9.16 -4.93 14.31
CA ASN A 163 -9.98 -6.10 14.68
C ASN A 163 -10.59 -6.84 13.48
N LEU A 164 -10.75 -6.16 12.34
CA LEU A 164 -11.18 -6.82 11.10
C LEU A 164 -10.01 -7.53 10.43
N LEU A 165 -8.81 -6.93 10.43
CA LEU A 165 -7.57 -7.59 10.00
C LEU A 165 -7.36 -8.91 10.75
N LEU A 166 -7.45 -8.88 12.08
CA LEU A 166 -7.28 -10.08 12.91
C LEU A 166 -8.28 -11.17 12.52
N ARG A 167 -9.58 -10.83 12.49
CA ARG A 167 -10.63 -11.79 12.16
C ARG A 167 -10.49 -12.34 10.75
N THR A 168 -10.13 -11.51 9.78
CA THR A 168 -9.92 -11.97 8.41
C THR A 168 -8.76 -12.96 8.37
N PHE A 169 -7.63 -12.66 9.01
CA PHE A 169 -6.48 -13.56 9.05
C PHE A 169 -6.78 -14.91 9.71
N GLU A 170 -7.42 -14.90 10.89
CA GLU A 170 -7.77 -16.12 11.63
C GLU A 170 -8.74 -17.03 10.86
N ASN A 171 -9.57 -16.46 9.98
CA ASN A 171 -10.55 -17.20 9.19
C ASN A 171 -10.04 -17.57 7.80
N LEU A 172 -8.76 -17.29 7.46
CA LEU A 172 -8.21 -17.70 6.17
C LEU A 172 -8.20 -19.23 6.06
N PRO A 173 -8.74 -19.81 4.98
CA PRO A 173 -8.70 -21.25 4.76
C PRO A 173 -7.26 -21.72 4.51
N GLU A 174 -7.03 -23.02 4.46
CA GLU A 174 -5.76 -23.55 3.94
C GLU A 174 -5.73 -23.47 2.41
N GLY A 175 -4.53 -23.40 1.84
CA GLY A 175 -4.30 -23.45 0.39
C GLY A 175 -3.56 -22.25 -0.18
N GLU A 176 -3.09 -22.40 -1.42
CA GLU A 176 -2.16 -21.46 -2.09
C GLU A 176 -2.67 -20.01 -2.12
N ASN A 177 -3.95 -19.78 -2.43
CA ASN A 177 -4.52 -18.44 -2.44
C ASN A 177 -4.54 -17.81 -1.04
N ALA A 178 -4.83 -18.60 0.00
CA ALA A 178 -4.76 -18.09 1.36
C ALA A 178 -3.32 -17.83 1.81
N ASP A 179 -2.35 -18.61 1.32
CA ASP A 179 -0.92 -18.39 1.58
C ASP A 179 -0.43 -17.08 0.95
N ILE A 180 -0.92 -16.72 -0.25
CA ILE A 180 -0.68 -15.40 -0.86
C ILE A 180 -1.20 -14.28 0.06
N VAL A 181 -2.42 -14.43 0.59
CA VAL A 181 -2.97 -13.43 1.53
C VAL A 181 -2.15 -13.38 2.82
N ARG A 182 -1.72 -14.53 3.37
CA ARG A 182 -0.85 -14.57 4.56
C ARG A 182 0.49 -13.85 4.32
N ALA A 183 1.12 -14.08 3.17
CA ALA A 183 2.34 -13.39 2.79
C ALA A 183 2.13 -11.87 2.71
N ALA A 184 1.03 -11.41 2.10
CA ALA A 184 0.70 -9.99 2.08
C ALA A 184 0.47 -9.39 3.48
N TYR A 185 -0.09 -10.16 4.43
CA TYR A 185 -0.16 -9.73 5.83
C TYR A 185 1.24 -9.56 6.44
N ALA A 186 2.15 -10.51 6.22
CA ALA A 186 3.51 -10.44 6.75
C ALA A 186 4.31 -9.28 6.12
N GLU A 187 4.16 -9.02 4.83
CA GLU A 187 4.97 -8.05 4.08
C GLU A 187 4.40 -6.63 4.12
N THR A 188 3.07 -6.50 4.13
CA THR A 188 2.39 -5.19 4.13
C THR A 188 1.87 -4.83 5.50
N VAL A 189 1.02 -5.68 6.10
CA VAL A 189 0.26 -5.34 7.33
C VAL A 189 1.15 -5.25 8.56
N VAL A 190 2.00 -6.25 8.80
CA VAL A 190 2.85 -6.28 10.01
C VAL A 190 3.77 -5.05 10.10
N PRO A 191 4.55 -4.69 9.06
CA PRO A 191 5.37 -3.48 9.11
C PRO A 191 4.54 -2.21 9.30
N SER A 192 3.35 -2.11 8.68
CA SER A 192 2.45 -0.96 8.84
C SER A 192 1.95 -0.81 10.27
N LEU A 193 1.60 -1.92 10.92
CA LEU A 193 1.12 -1.91 12.31
C LEU A 193 2.23 -1.54 13.29
N TRP A 194 3.45 -2.06 13.07
CA TRP A 194 4.61 -1.62 13.85
C TRP A 194 4.89 -0.13 13.66
N ALA A 195 4.79 0.41 12.44
CA ALA A 195 4.96 1.83 12.19
C ALA A 195 3.90 2.69 12.87
N ALA A 196 2.62 2.29 12.78
CA ALA A 196 1.52 2.96 13.46
C ALA A 196 1.70 3.00 14.99
N MET A 197 2.15 1.90 15.59
CA MET A 197 2.46 1.88 17.02
C MET A 197 3.68 2.74 17.38
N ALA A 198 4.71 2.75 16.53
CA ALA A 198 5.93 3.54 16.77
C ALA A 198 5.70 5.05 16.68
N ASP A 199 4.80 5.50 15.81
CA ASP A 199 4.38 6.90 15.73
C ASP A 199 3.69 7.38 17.03
N GLY A 200 2.91 6.49 17.66
CA GLY A 200 2.30 6.77 18.95
C GLY A 200 1.10 7.72 18.92
N SER A 201 0.60 8.10 17.74
CA SER A 201 -0.64 8.88 17.61
C SER A 201 -1.90 8.07 17.95
N PHE A 202 -1.83 6.74 17.86
CA PHE A 202 -2.93 5.84 18.17
C PHE A 202 -2.95 5.40 19.64
N GLY A 203 -4.14 5.15 20.18
CA GLY A 203 -4.34 4.83 21.60
C GLY A 203 -3.94 3.40 22.00
N GLU A 204 -4.00 3.11 23.31
CA GLU A 204 -3.66 1.78 23.87
C GLU A 204 -4.53 0.65 23.32
N ASP A 205 -5.80 0.93 23.01
CA ASP A 205 -6.71 -0.07 22.44
C ASP A 205 -6.28 -0.48 21.03
N PHE A 206 -5.85 0.46 20.20
CA PHE A 206 -5.23 0.16 18.90
C PHE A 206 -3.99 -0.70 19.09
N ALA A 207 -3.07 -0.29 19.96
CA ALA A 207 -1.81 -1.01 20.17
C ALA A 207 -2.07 -2.47 20.59
N ARG A 208 -3.08 -2.71 21.44
CA ARG A 208 -3.49 -4.07 21.83
C ARG A 208 -3.99 -4.89 20.63
N SER A 209 -4.86 -4.31 19.80
CA SER A 209 -5.38 -4.98 18.61
C SER A 209 -4.29 -5.22 17.56
N ALA A 210 -3.40 -4.25 17.34
CA ALA A 210 -2.27 -4.37 16.42
C ALA A 210 -1.32 -5.50 16.83
N LEU A 211 -0.95 -5.57 18.12
CA LEU A 211 -0.13 -6.65 18.65
C LEU A 211 -0.79 -8.03 18.50
N ALA A 212 -2.12 -8.12 18.64
CA ALA A 212 -2.83 -9.37 18.42
C ALA A 212 -2.76 -9.84 16.96
N VAL A 213 -2.87 -8.91 15.99
CA VAL A 213 -2.68 -9.23 14.57
C VAL A 213 -1.25 -9.72 14.34
N ILE A 214 -0.26 -8.96 14.80
CA ILE A 214 1.16 -9.26 14.58
C ILE A 214 1.50 -10.65 15.14
N ASP A 215 1.12 -10.95 16.38
CA ASP A 215 1.41 -12.23 17.02
C ASP A 215 0.78 -13.42 16.27
N VAL A 216 -0.44 -13.28 15.76
CA VAL A 216 -1.09 -14.35 14.98
C VAL A 216 -0.42 -14.53 13.61
N VAL A 217 -0.04 -13.44 12.95
CA VAL A 217 0.68 -13.50 11.66
C VAL A 217 2.05 -14.15 11.82
N GLU A 218 2.83 -13.72 12.82
CA GLU A 218 4.16 -14.25 13.08
C GLU A 218 4.12 -15.74 13.47
N ARG A 219 3.17 -16.15 14.32
CA ARG A 219 2.96 -17.57 14.65
C ARG A 219 2.54 -18.40 13.44
N GLY A 220 1.73 -17.84 12.54
CA GLY A 220 1.30 -18.48 11.30
C GLY A 220 2.40 -18.53 10.21
N SER A 221 3.47 -17.77 10.37
CA SER A 221 4.59 -17.68 9.42
C SER A 221 5.74 -18.64 9.74
N VAL A 222 5.74 -19.28 10.92
CA VAL A 222 6.71 -20.30 11.29
C VAL A 222 6.33 -21.61 10.58
N PRO A 223 7.22 -22.22 9.77
CA PRO A 223 6.97 -23.54 9.21
C PRO A 223 6.70 -24.51 10.36
N SER A 224 5.63 -25.30 10.26
CA SER A 224 5.47 -26.46 11.14
C SER A 224 6.60 -27.43 10.82
N ASP A 225 7.68 -27.38 11.62
CA ASP A 225 8.67 -28.44 11.64
C ASP A 225 7.95 -29.74 12.02
N GLY A 226 7.67 -30.56 11.01
CA GLY A 226 7.12 -31.90 11.15
C GLY A 226 8.10 -32.90 11.73
#